data_AF-A0A367LWB2-F1
#
_entry.id   AF-A0A367LWB2-F1
#
_cell.length_a   1.000
_cell.length_b   1.000
_cell.length_c   1.000
_cell.angle_alpha   90.00
_cell.angle_beta   90.00
_cell.angle_gamma   90.00
#
_symmetry.space_group_name_H-M   'P 1'
#
loop_
_entity.id
_entity.type
_entity.pdbx_description
1 polymer ?
#
loop_
_entity_poly.entity_id
_entity_poly.type
_entity_poly.pdbx_seq_one_letter_code
_entity_poly.pdbx_strand_id
1 'polypeptide(L)'
;MSQEQSPFHTGELAIQERAGVREQVAGFGSRAIRTFMPDQHREFFSLLSLLLVGSLDADGYPSASVLWGPPGFDRSPEQTRLRIDNLPQADCLLCTS
;
A
#
# COMPACT_ATOMS: atom_id res chain seq x y z
N MET A 1 16.71 -11.19 24.13
CA MET A 1 15.33 -10.70 24.33
C MET A 1 14.93 -10.02 23.03
N SER A 2 14.18 -10.72 22.19
CA SER A 2 13.83 -10.24 20.85
C SER A 2 12.84 -9.08 20.99
N GLN A 3 13.23 -7.91 20.50
CA GLN A 3 12.30 -6.79 20.29
C GLN A 3 11.17 -7.32 19.40
N GLU A 4 9.94 -7.43 19.90
CA GLU A 4 8.79 -7.57 19.02
C GLU A 4 8.67 -6.25 18.24
N GLN A 5 9.27 -6.22 17.05
CA GLN A 5 9.24 -5.04 16.20
C GLN A 5 7.81 -4.88 15.69
N SER A 6 7.08 -3.92 16.28
CA SER A 6 5.74 -3.51 15.87
C SER A 6 5.66 -3.41 14.34
N PRO A 7 4.58 -3.92 13.70
CA PRO A 7 4.42 -3.82 12.24
C PRO A 7 4.19 -2.39 11.75
N PHE A 8 3.98 -1.44 12.67
CA PHE A 8 3.81 -0.02 12.40
C PHE A 8 5.12 0.75 12.52
N HIS A 9 5.32 1.70 11.62
CA HIS A 9 6.42 2.67 11.64
C HIS A 9 6.23 3.69 12.76
N THR A 10 7.31 4.32 13.20
CA THR A 10 7.30 5.34 14.27
C THR A 10 6.31 6.48 14.01
N GLY A 11 6.16 6.92 12.76
CA GLY A 11 5.19 7.94 12.38
C GLY A 11 3.74 7.50 12.56
N GLU A 12 3.43 6.25 12.18
CA GLU A 12 2.10 5.66 12.36
C GLU A 12 1.77 5.47 13.84
N LEU A 13 2.74 5.06 14.64
CA LEU A 13 2.61 4.96 16.10
C LEU A 13 2.29 6.32 16.74
N ALA A 14 2.99 7.37 16.32
CA ALA A 14 2.73 8.73 16.82
C ALA A 14 1.31 9.22 16.46
N ILE A 15 0.81 8.88 15.26
CA ILE A 15 -0.56 9.19 14.85
C ILE A 15 -1.57 8.39 15.69
N GLN A 16 -1.34 7.09 15.89
CA GLN A 16 -2.20 6.24 16.71
C GLN A 16 -2.29 6.73 18.17
N GLU A 17 -1.18 7.20 18.73
CA GLU A 17 -1.11 7.77 20.08
C GLU A 17 -1.94 9.05 20.18
N ARG A 18 -1.75 9.98 19.23
CA ARG A 18 -2.54 11.23 19.16
C ARG A 18 -4.03 10.97 18.96
N ALA A 19 -4.39 9.90 18.26
CA ALA A 19 -5.77 9.48 18.06
C ALA A 19 -6.33 8.65 19.23
N GLY A 20 -5.52 8.27 20.22
CA GLY A 20 -5.96 7.46 21.37
C GLY A 20 -6.32 6.01 21.05
N VAL A 21 -5.83 5.47 19.93
CA VAL A 21 -6.19 4.12 19.42
C VAL A 21 -5.04 3.12 19.52
N ARG A 22 -3.90 3.50 20.11
CA ARG A 22 -2.66 2.72 20.12
C ARG A 22 -2.84 1.28 20.58
N GLU A 23 -3.52 1.06 21.71
CA GLU A 23 -3.72 -0.27 22.29
C GLU A 23 -4.67 -1.14 21.45
N GLN A 24 -5.75 -0.55 20.93
CA GLN A 24 -6.73 -1.25 20.08
C GLN A 24 -6.07 -1.76 18.79
N VAL A 25 -5.25 -0.91 18.18
CA VAL A 25 -4.57 -1.18 16.92
C VAL A 25 -3.38 -2.14 17.11
N ALA A 26 -2.69 -2.11 18.25
CA ALA A 26 -1.59 -3.03 18.53
C ALA A 26 -2.02 -4.51 18.48
N GLY A 27 -3.15 -4.84 19.13
CA GLY A 27 -3.65 -6.21 19.20
C GLY A 27 -4.22 -6.72 17.87
N PHE A 28 -4.88 -5.86 17.09
CA PHE A 28 -5.42 -6.23 15.78
C PHE A 28 -4.34 -6.21 14.67
N GLY A 29 -3.50 -5.17 14.66
CA GLY A 29 -2.50 -4.92 13.64
C GLY A 29 -1.46 -6.04 13.52
N SER A 30 -1.06 -6.64 14.63
CA SER A 30 -0.13 -7.79 14.62
C SER A 30 -0.69 -9.03 13.91
N ARG A 31 -2.02 -9.19 13.87
CA ARG A 31 -2.69 -10.29 13.16
C ARG A 31 -3.07 -9.93 11.72
N ALA A 32 -3.33 -8.65 11.47
CA ALA A 32 -3.82 -8.15 10.19
C ALA A 32 -2.68 -7.79 9.23
N ILE A 33 -1.57 -7.25 9.72
CA ILE A 33 -0.42 -6.85 8.91
C ILE A 33 0.48 -8.06 8.69
N ARG A 34 0.70 -8.42 7.43
CA ARG A 34 1.42 -9.63 7.02
C ARG A 34 2.30 -9.34 5.81
N THR A 35 3.31 -10.17 5.60
CA THR A 35 4.24 -10.08 4.46
C THR A 35 3.71 -10.77 3.19
N PHE A 36 2.47 -11.27 3.21
CA PHE A 36 1.84 -11.96 2.09
C PHE A 36 0.36 -11.56 1.96
N MET A 37 -0.18 -11.66 0.76
CA MET A 37 -1.59 -11.50 0.41
C MET A 37 -2.33 -12.83 0.59
N PRO A 38 -3.31 -12.91 1.51
CA PRO A 38 -4.27 -14.00 1.53
C PRO A 38 -5.02 -14.10 0.20
N ASP A 39 -5.55 -15.28 -0.15
CA ASP A 39 -6.25 -15.48 -1.43
C ASP A 39 -7.39 -14.47 -1.64
N GLN A 40 -8.09 -14.09 -0.57
CA GLN A 40 -9.09 -13.02 -0.61
C GLN A 40 -8.54 -11.68 -1.15
N HIS A 41 -7.33 -11.27 -0.73
CA HIS A 41 -6.71 -10.04 -1.23
C HIS A 41 -6.29 -10.20 -2.70
N ARG A 42 -5.77 -11.38 -3.06
CA ARG A 42 -5.32 -11.69 -4.42
C ARG A 42 -6.48 -11.63 -5.41
N GLU A 43 -7.62 -12.19 -5.03
CA GLU A 43 -8.89 -12.09 -5.77
C GLU A 43 -9.36 -10.65 -5.84
N PHE A 44 -9.40 -9.94 -4.70
CA PHE A 44 -9.85 -8.55 -4.64
C PHE A 44 -9.07 -7.63 -5.58
N PHE A 45 -7.74 -7.67 -5.56
CA PHE A 45 -6.91 -6.84 -6.44
C PHE A 45 -7.25 -7.08 -7.91
N SER A 46 -7.42 -8.33 -8.34
CA SER A 46 -7.77 -8.63 -9.74
C SER A 46 -9.12 -8.07 -10.21
N LEU A 47 -9.99 -7.62 -9.30
CA LEU A 47 -11.28 -7.01 -9.62
C LEU A 47 -11.20 -5.50 -9.76
N LEU A 48 -10.10 -4.87 -9.34
CA LEU A 48 -9.95 -3.43 -9.38
C LEU A 48 -9.78 -2.93 -10.82
N SER A 49 -10.32 -1.74 -11.08
CA SER A 49 -10.05 -0.97 -12.31
C SER A 49 -9.25 0.31 -12.01
N LEU A 50 -8.91 0.49 -10.73
CA LEU A 50 -8.12 1.59 -10.20
C LEU A 50 -7.26 1.10 -9.04
N LEU A 51 -6.01 1.55 -9.00
CA LEU A 51 -5.10 1.31 -7.88
C LEU A 51 -4.42 2.63 -7.47
N LEU A 52 -4.44 2.94 -6.18
CA LEU A 52 -3.64 4.02 -5.61
C LEU A 52 -2.25 3.48 -5.24
N VAL A 53 -1.19 4.15 -5.68
CA VAL A 53 0.19 3.73 -5.42
C VAL A 53 0.96 4.89 -4.81
N GLY A 54 1.65 4.63 -3.70
CA GLY A 54 2.63 5.54 -3.12
C GLY A 54 4.04 5.12 -3.50
N SER A 55 4.89 6.08 -3.88
CA SER A 55 6.31 5.86 -4.17
C SER A 55 7.14 7.03 -3.66
N LEU A 56 8.46 6.90 -3.73
CA LEU A 56 9.36 8.03 -3.59
C LEU A 56 9.73 8.52 -5.00
N ASP A 57 9.78 9.83 -5.21
CA ASP A 57 10.31 10.41 -6.44
C ASP A 57 11.85 10.32 -6.50
N ALA A 58 12.45 10.89 -7.55
CA ALA A 58 13.90 10.86 -7.75
C ALA A 58 14.68 11.58 -6.63
N ASP A 59 14.06 12.54 -5.96
CA ASP A 59 14.64 13.32 -4.87
C ASP A 59 14.33 12.71 -3.48
N GLY A 60 13.58 11.61 -3.45
CA GLY A 60 13.22 10.89 -2.23
C GLY A 60 11.98 11.44 -1.51
N TYR A 61 11.22 12.34 -2.13
CA TYR A 61 9.97 12.84 -1.56
C TYR A 61 8.81 11.87 -1.83
N PRO A 62 7.90 11.69 -0.86
CA PRO A 62 6.73 10.84 -1.06
C PRO A 62 5.80 11.44 -2.12
N SER A 63 5.43 10.61 -3.09
CA SER A 63 4.44 10.91 -4.13
C SER A 63 3.36 9.83 -4.15
N ALA A 64 2.15 10.22 -4.56
CA ALA A 64 1.04 9.31 -4.76
C ALA A 64 0.55 9.43 -6.19
N SER A 65 0.26 8.29 -6.82
CA SER A 65 -0.23 8.22 -8.19
C SER A 65 -1.44 7.31 -8.28
N VAL A 66 -2.27 7.56 -9.28
CA VAL A 66 -3.44 6.71 -9.58
C VAL A 66 -3.16 5.92 -10.85
N LEU A 67 -3.30 4.60 -10.77
CA LEU A 67 -3.20 3.69 -11.90
C LEU A 67 -4.60 3.23 -12.28
N TRP A 68 -4.86 3.11 -13.58
CA TRP A 68 -6.15 2.70 -14.12
C TRP A 68 -5.96 1.61 -15.15
N GLY A 69 -6.90 0.68 -15.25
CA GLY A 69 -6.88 -0.40 -16.23
C GLY A 69 -8.15 -1.25 -16.17
N PRO A 70 -8.37 -2.14 -17.16
CA PRO A 70 -9.44 -3.13 -17.06
C PRO A 70 -9.18 -4.10 -15.91
N PRO A 71 -10.22 -4.70 -15.28
CA PRO A 71 -10.03 -5.74 -14.28
C PRO A 71 -9.00 -6.80 -14.70
N GLY A 72 -8.05 -7.07 -13.81
CA GLY A 72 -6.92 -7.97 -14.04
C GLY A 72 -5.61 -7.29 -14.46
N PHE A 73 -5.60 -5.96 -14.64
CA PHE A 73 -4.37 -5.19 -14.90
C PHE A 73 -3.40 -5.22 -13.71
N ASP A 74 -3.93 -5.35 -12.49
CA ASP A 74 -3.22 -5.70 -11.26
C ASP A 74 -3.60 -7.10 -10.81
N ARG A 75 -2.61 -7.99 -10.67
CA ARG A 75 -2.85 -9.39 -10.27
C ARG A 75 -1.71 -9.94 -9.42
N SER A 76 -2.02 -10.91 -8.58
CA SER A 76 -1.03 -11.57 -7.73
C SER A 76 -0.69 -12.97 -8.25
N PRO A 77 0.40 -13.15 -9.03
CA PRO A 77 0.83 -14.48 -9.47
C PRO A 77 1.33 -15.33 -8.29
N GLU A 78 1.84 -14.70 -7.25
CA GLU A 78 2.40 -15.33 -6.04
C GLU A 78 1.92 -14.55 -4.80
N GLN A 79 1.81 -15.22 -3.65
CA GLN A 79 1.27 -14.62 -2.42
C GLN A 79 2.00 -13.36 -1.97
N THR A 80 3.27 -13.17 -2.33
CA THR A 80 4.09 -12.02 -1.92
C THR A 80 4.32 -11.00 -3.04
N ARG A 81 3.71 -11.19 -4.21
CA ARG A 81 3.94 -10.35 -5.37
C ARG A 81 2.63 -9.88 -5.99
N LEU A 82 2.49 -8.56 -6.12
CA LEU A 82 1.49 -7.92 -6.96
C LEU A 82 2.19 -7.48 -8.26
N ARG A 83 1.68 -7.93 -9.40
CA ARG A 83 2.11 -7.52 -10.73
C ARG A 83 1.10 -6.50 -11.26
N ILE A 84 1.60 -5.33 -11.61
CA ILE A 84 0.83 -4.26 -12.22
C ILE A 84 1.38 -4.05 -13.62
N ASP A 85 0.53 -4.18 -14.65
CA ASP A 85 0.98 -4.08 -16.04
C ASP A 85 1.00 -2.63 -16.56
N ASN A 86 0.48 -1.68 -15.78
CA ASN A 86 0.44 -0.26 -16.13
C ASN A 86 1.39 0.56 -15.26
N LEU A 87 1.99 1.60 -15.84
CA LEU A 87 2.81 2.57 -15.13
C LEU A 87 1.98 3.80 -14.73
N PRO A 88 2.40 4.54 -13.69
CA PRO A 88 1.87 5.87 -13.43
C PRO A 88 1.95 6.70 -14.71
N GLN A 89 0.82 7.24 -15.14
CA GLN A 89 0.88 8.31 -16.12
C GLN A 89 1.57 9.47 -15.42
N ALA A 90 2.56 10.08 -16.08
CA ALA A 90 3.18 11.27 -15.54
C ALA A 90 2.08 12.31 -15.39
N ASP A 91 1.78 12.71 -14.15
CA ASP A 91 0.95 13.86 -13.86
C ASP A 91 1.74 15.12 -14.26
N CYS A 92 1.93 15.34 -15.56
CA CYS A 92 2.41 16.64 -16.01
C CYS A 92 1.25 17.64 -15.89
N LEU A 93 1.01 18.11 -14.66
CA LEU A 93 0.01 19.13 -14.33
C LEU A 93 0.30 20.50 -14.98
N LEU A 94 1.44 20.65 -15.68
CA LEU A 94 1.88 21.88 -16.35
C LEU A 94 2.18 21.72 -17.85
N CYS A 95 1.98 20.54 -18.44
CA CYS A 95 2.18 20.35 -19.89
C CYS A 95 0.89 20.69 -20.64
N THR A 96 0.56 21.98 -20.75
CA THR A 96 -0.30 22.44 -21.85
C THR A 96 0.54 22.56 -23.12
N SER A 97 -0.06 22.18 -24.26
CA SER A 97 0.49 22.07 -25.62
C SER A 97 1.46 23.16 -26.07
#